data_AF-A0AAV8WJJ2-F1
#
_entry.id   AF-A0AAV8WJJ2-F1
#
_cell.length_a   1.000
_cell.length_b   1.000
_cell.length_c   1.000
_cell.angle_alpha   90.00
_cell.angle_beta   90.00
_cell.angle_gamma   90.00
#
_symmetry.space_group_name_H-M   'P 1'
#
loop_
_entity.id
_entity.type
_entity.pdbx_description
1 polymer ?
#
loop_
_entity_poly.entity_id
_entity_poly.type
_entity_poly.pdbx_seq_one_letter_code
_entity_poly.pdbx_strand_id
1 'polypeptide(L)'
;MVNNTFDTQIVDLIIEKNKNGSCPENTKDISKCLVDYFNFPASLLKDALALSTKKWMERPLNEKNRLYASQLVTYLIILKEQMQKKLLSTVYKAINDVHSVYYNLNNYEFSQIIQNNKVTKVIDDVIPMLTKSSDQNI
;
A
#
# COMPACT_ATOMS: atom_id res chain seq x y z
N MET A 1 -14.57 19.33 -4.71
CA MET A 1 -13.40 18.46 -4.45
C MET A 1 -13.83 17.41 -3.41
N VAL A 2 -13.54 16.13 -3.64
CA VAL A 2 -13.86 15.09 -2.65
C VAL A 2 -12.72 15.02 -1.64
N ASN A 3 -12.98 15.39 -0.39
CA ASN A 3 -12.00 15.32 0.68
C ASN A 3 -11.83 13.87 1.16
N ASN A 4 -10.64 13.53 1.66
CA ASN A 4 -10.32 12.19 2.18
C ASN A 4 -10.42 11.07 1.12
N THR A 5 -9.83 11.31 -0.06
CA THR A 5 -9.79 10.33 -1.16
C THR A 5 -8.47 9.57 -1.14
N PHE A 6 -8.54 8.24 -1.19
CA PHE A 6 -7.39 7.40 -1.52
C PHE A 6 -7.45 7.05 -3.01
N ASP A 7 -6.67 7.75 -3.82
CA ASP A 7 -6.60 7.52 -5.26
C ASP A 7 -5.57 6.43 -5.58
N THR A 8 -6.07 5.25 -5.98
CA THR A 8 -5.22 4.09 -6.29
C THR A 8 -4.29 4.34 -7.50
N GLN A 9 -4.66 5.21 -8.45
CA GLN A 9 -3.79 5.51 -9.59
C GLN A 9 -2.62 6.39 -9.16
N ILE A 10 -2.87 7.41 -8.34
CA ILE A 10 -1.80 8.26 -7.80
C ILE A 10 -0.86 7.46 -6.90
N VAL A 11 -1.43 6.57 -6.07
CA VAL A 11 -0.63 5.72 -5.18
C VAL A 11 0.24 4.73 -5.97
N ASP A 12 -0.27 4.15 -7.06
CA ASP A 12 0.54 3.32 -7.96
C ASP A 12 1.77 4.08 -8.48
N LEU A 13 1.58 5.33 -8.94
CA LEU A 13 2.68 6.18 -9.40
C LEU A 13 3.72 6.44 -8.30
N ILE A 14 3.29 6.66 -7.06
CA ILE A 14 4.19 6.85 -5.91
C ILE A 14 5.00 5.56 -5.67
N ILE A 15 4.35 4.40 -5.68
CA ILE A 15 5.00 3.10 -5.46
C ILE A 15 6.03 2.83 -6.57
N GLU A 16 5.66 3.04 -7.83
CA GLU A 16 6.56 2.84 -8.97
C GLU A 16 7.73 3.84 -8.95
N LYS A 17 7.50 5.10 -8.60
CA LYS A 17 8.56 6.10 -8.44
C LYS A 17 9.54 5.70 -7.35
N ASN A 18 9.05 5.23 -6.21
CA ASN A 18 9.91 4.78 -5.10
C ASN A 18 10.74 3.55 -5.48
N LYS A 19 10.21 2.68 -6.35
CA LYS A 19 10.89 1.46 -6.81
C LYS A 19 11.93 1.74 -7.91
N ASN A 20 11.58 2.58 -8.89
CA ASN A 20 12.36 2.75 -10.11
C ASN A 20 13.16 4.07 -10.15
N GLY A 21 12.96 4.96 -9.18
CA GLY A 21 13.61 6.28 -9.10
C GLY A 21 12.95 7.36 -9.97
N SER A 22 12.04 7.01 -10.87
CA SER A 22 11.32 7.94 -11.74
C SER A 22 9.83 7.58 -11.84
N CYS A 23 9.00 8.61 -12.08
CA CYS A 23 7.56 8.40 -12.29
C CYS A 23 7.33 7.85 -13.70
N PRO A 24 6.52 6.78 -13.87
CA PRO A 24 6.18 6.29 -15.20
C PRO A 24 5.34 7.31 -15.97
N GLU A 25 5.47 7.32 -17.30
CA GLU A 25 4.78 8.26 -18.19
C GLU A 25 3.27 7.98 -18.28
N ASN A 26 2.86 6.73 -18.10
CA ASN A 26 1.48 6.28 -18.28
C ASN A 26 0.92 5.69 -16.99
N THR A 27 -0.33 6.01 -16.69
CA THR A 27 -1.07 5.41 -15.59
C THR A 27 -1.59 4.02 -15.97
N LYS A 28 -1.70 3.15 -14.96
CA LYS A 28 -2.34 1.86 -15.09
C LYS A 28 -3.85 2.00 -14.87
N ASP A 29 -4.61 1.23 -15.63
CA ASP A 29 -6.02 0.98 -15.30
C ASP A 29 -6.14 -0.05 -14.17
N ILE A 30 -7.35 -0.20 -13.62
CA ILE A 30 -7.61 -1.15 -12.53
C ILE A 30 -7.24 -2.59 -12.90
N SER A 31 -7.45 -3.03 -14.14
CA SER A 31 -7.13 -4.40 -14.55
C SER A 31 -5.63 -4.64 -14.51
N LYS A 32 -4.83 -3.70 -15.01
CA LYS A 32 -3.35 -3.76 -14.93
C LYS A 32 -2.88 -3.76 -13.48
N CYS A 33 -3.46 -2.92 -12.63
CA CYS A 33 -3.15 -2.94 -11.20
C CYS A 33 -3.49 -4.29 -10.55
N LEU A 34 -4.61 -4.92 -10.89
CA LEU A 34 -4.96 -6.23 -10.32
C LEU A 34 -4.03 -7.36 -10.79
N VAL A 35 -3.52 -7.28 -12.02
CA VAL A 35 -2.47 -8.18 -12.52
C VAL A 35 -1.20 -7.99 -11.68
N ASP A 36 -0.71 -6.76 -11.57
CA ASP A 36 0.59 -6.49 -10.94
C ASP A 36 0.62 -6.77 -9.42
N TYR A 37 -0.48 -6.47 -8.72
CA TYR A 37 -0.53 -6.55 -7.25
C TYR A 37 -1.04 -7.90 -6.73
N PHE A 38 -1.82 -8.64 -7.53
CA PHE A 38 -2.47 -9.89 -7.11
C PHE A 38 -2.34 -11.05 -8.09
N ASN A 39 -1.66 -10.89 -9.23
CA ASN A 39 -1.58 -11.88 -10.31
C ASN A 39 -2.95 -12.32 -10.83
N PHE A 40 -3.94 -11.43 -10.82
CA PHE A 40 -5.26 -11.73 -11.38
C PHE A 40 -5.24 -11.75 -12.92
N PRO A 41 -6.14 -12.50 -13.58
CA PRO A 41 -6.26 -12.46 -15.03
C PRO A 41 -6.65 -11.06 -15.52
N ALA A 42 -5.96 -10.54 -16.54
CA ALA A 42 -6.28 -9.25 -17.15
C ALA A 42 -7.72 -9.19 -17.74
N SER A 43 -8.30 -10.35 -18.05
CA SER A 43 -9.68 -10.48 -18.54
C SER A 43 -10.74 -10.34 -17.45
N LEU A 44 -10.37 -10.36 -16.16
CA LEU A 44 -11.30 -10.40 -15.03
C LEU A 44 -12.35 -9.29 -15.05
N LEU A 45 -11.95 -8.08 -15.41
CA LEU A 45 -12.81 -6.90 -15.48
C LEU A 45 -13.07 -6.40 -16.91
N LYS A 46 -12.65 -7.16 -17.92
CA LYS A 46 -12.71 -6.73 -19.33
C LYS A 46 -14.11 -6.30 -19.74
N ASP A 47 -15.11 -7.13 -19.44
CA ASP A 47 -16.49 -6.85 -19.83
C ASP A 47 -17.11 -5.70 -19.02
N ALA A 48 -16.76 -5.58 -17.74
CA ALA A 48 -17.23 -4.50 -16.87
C ALA A 48 -16.70 -3.14 -17.34
N LEU A 49 -15.42 -3.08 -17.74
CA LEU A 49 -14.77 -1.88 -18.26
C LEU A 49 -15.19 -1.53 -19.70
N ALA A 50 -15.56 -2.53 -20.50
CA ALA A 50 -16.03 -2.31 -21.87
C ALA A 50 -17.52 -1.89 -21.95
N LEU A 51 -18.24 -1.84 -20.82
CA LEU A 51 -19.66 -1.54 -20.81
C LEU A 51 -19.90 -0.06 -21.16
N SER A 52 -20.64 0.19 -22.25
CA SER A 52 -20.90 1.54 -22.73
C SER A 52 -21.84 2.32 -21.80
N THR A 53 -21.68 3.64 -21.77
CA THR A 53 -22.54 4.56 -20.99
C THR A 53 -24.03 4.35 -21.29
N LYS A 54 -24.39 4.07 -22.54
CA LYS A 54 -25.78 3.78 -22.93
C LYS A 54 -26.37 2.62 -22.12
N LYS A 55 -25.62 1.52 -21.96
CA LYS A 55 -26.05 0.35 -21.18
C LYS A 55 -26.11 0.63 -19.67
N TRP A 56 -25.29 1.55 -19.16
CA TRP A 56 -25.37 2.01 -17.77
C TRP A 56 -26.60 2.88 -17.49
N MET A 57 -27.11 3.57 -18.51
CA MET A 57 -28.28 4.45 -18.40
C MET A 57 -29.61 3.71 -18.60
N GLU A 58 -29.61 2.50 -19.17
CA GLU A 58 -30.80 1.68 -19.34
C GLU A 58 -31.46 1.33 -18.00
N ARG A 59 -32.80 1.31 -17.99
CA ARG A 59 -33.62 0.97 -16.82
C ARG A 59 -34.70 -0.06 -17.19
N PRO A 60 -34.99 -1.05 -16.32
CA PRO A 60 -34.27 -1.36 -15.08
C PRO A 60 -32.83 -1.81 -15.34
N LEU A 61 -31.92 -1.58 -14.39
CA LEU A 61 -30.53 -1.99 -14.54
C LEU A 61 -30.46 -3.52 -14.53
N ASN A 62 -29.94 -4.12 -15.61
CA ASN A 62 -29.78 -5.57 -15.71
C ASN A 62 -28.90 -6.09 -14.56
N GLU A 63 -29.23 -7.28 -14.04
CA GLU A 63 -28.45 -8.01 -13.03
C GLU A 63 -26.97 -8.11 -13.37
N LYS A 64 -26.63 -8.36 -14.63
CA LYS A 64 -25.24 -8.42 -15.09
C LYS A 64 -24.50 -7.09 -14.88
N ASN A 65 -25.16 -5.96 -15.13
CA ASN A 65 -24.56 -4.64 -14.92
C ASN A 65 -24.43 -4.32 -13.43
N ARG A 66 -25.38 -4.78 -12.60
CA ARG A 66 -25.26 -4.68 -11.13
C ARG A 66 -24.04 -5.45 -10.63
N LEU A 67 -23.85 -6.68 -11.11
CA LEU A 67 -22.69 -7.49 -10.79
C LEU A 67 -21.38 -6.80 -11.20
N TYR A 68 -21.31 -6.24 -12.41
CA TYR A 68 -20.14 -5.50 -12.87
C TYR A 68 -19.81 -4.30 -11.99
N ALA A 69 -20.81 -3.52 -11.58
CA ALA A 69 -20.61 -2.41 -10.64
C ALA A 69 -20.05 -2.91 -9.30
N SER A 70 -20.63 -3.99 -8.75
CA SER A 70 -20.16 -4.60 -7.50
C SER A 70 -18.72 -5.10 -7.61
N GLN A 71 -18.35 -5.74 -8.71
CA GLN A 71 -16.99 -6.22 -8.94
C GLN A 71 -15.99 -5.07 -8.96
N LEU A 72 -16.26 -4.02 -9.74
CA LEU A 72 -15.36 -2.85 -9.85
C LEU A 72 -15.06 -2.24 -8.47
N VAL A 73 -16.09 -2.04 -7.64
CA VAL A 73 -15.91 -1.46 -6.29
C VAL A 73 -15.21 -2.44 -5.34
N THR A 74 -15.57 -3.72 -5.36
CA THR A 74 -14.97 -4.74 -4.48
C THR A 74 -13.46 -4.82 -4.69
N TYR A 75 -13.02 -4.80 -5.95
CA TYR A 75 -11.59 -4.86 -6.25
C TYR A 75 -10.83 -3.58 -5.91
N LEU A 76 -11.47 -2.41 -5.95
CA LEU A 76 -10.86 -1.16 -5.47
C LEU A 76 -10.54 -1.21 -3.96
N ILE A 77 -11.41 -1.83 -3.16
CA ILE A 77 -11.21 -1.95 -1.70
C ILE A 77 -9.94 -2.76 -1.41
N ILE A 78 -9.81 -3.95 -1.98
CA ILE A 78 -8.63 -4.80 -1.73
C ILE A 78 -7.36 -4.17 -2.32
N LEU A 79 -7.47 -3.49 -3.47
CA LEU A 79 -6.34 -2.82 -4.10
C LEU A 79 -5.79 -1.69 -3.21
N LYS A 80 -6.70 -0.88 -2.64
CA LYS A 80 -6.35 0.15 -1.66
C LYS A 80 -5.59 -0.44 -0.47
N GLU A 81 -6.10 -1.51 0.13
CA GLU A 81 -5.45 -2.15 1.29
C GLU A 81 -4.04 -2.66 0.95
N GLN A 82 -3.87 -3.29 -0.20
CA GLN A 82 -2.59 -3.83 -0.63
C GLN A 82 -1.58 -2.71 -0.96
N MET A 83 -2.03 -1.65 -1.63
CA MET A 83 -1.22 -0.47 -1.90
C MET A 83 -0.81 0.24 -0.61
N GLN A 84 -1.73 0.40 0.34
CA GLN A 84 -1.44 0.98 1.65
C GLN A 84 -0.39 0.16 2.41
N LYS A 85 -0.46 -1.18 2.38
CA LYS A 85 0.56 -2.06 2.97
C LYS A 85 1.93 -1.85 2.33
N LYS A 86 2.00 -1.68 1.00
CA LYS A 86 3.24 -1.40 0.29
C LYS A 86 3.81 -0.03 0.61
N LEU A 87 2.99 1.02 0.61
CA LEU A 87 3.41 2.37 0.99
C LEU A 87 4.04 2.42 2.39
N LEU A 88 3.43 1.70 3.34
CA LEU A 88 3.85 1.67 4.73
C LEU A 88 4.82 0.53 5.05
N SER A 89 5.32 -0.19 4.05
CA SER A 89 6.14 -1.39 4.26
C SER A 89 7.41 -1.11 5.05
N THR A 90 8.08 0.02 4.82
CA THR A 90 9.25 0.45 5.61
C THR A 90 8.89 0.69 7.07
N VAL A 91 7.73 1.29 7.35
CA VAL A 91 7.26 1.53 8.71
C VAL A 91 6.92 0.22 9.41
N TYR A 92 6.19 -0.68 8.73
CA TYR A 92 5.90 -2.01 9.28
C TYR A 92 7.17 -2.81 9.55
N LYS A 93 8.17 -2.72 8.66
CA LYS A 93 9.47 -3.33 8.88
C LYS A 93 10.15 -2.76 10.12
N ALA A 94 10.22 -1.44 10.25
CA ALA A 94 10.83 -0.80 11.43
C ALA A 94 10.15 -1.23 12.74
N ILE A 95 8.81 -1.30 12.76
CA ILE A 95 8.04 -1.80 13.92
C ILE A 95 8.41 -3.26 14.23
N ASN A 96 8.47 -4.11 13.21
CA ASN A 96 8.82 -5.52 13.38
C ASN A 96 10.26 -5.70 13.84
N ASP A 97 11.19 -4.90 13.33
CA ASP A 97 12.61 -4.97 13.69
C ASP A 97 12.78 -4.61 15.19
N VAL A 98 12.15 -3.53 15.66
CA VAL A 98 12.15 -3.16 17.08
C VAL A 98 11.47 -4.22 17.94
N HIS A 99 10.30 -4.72 17.53
CA HIS A 99 9.59 -5.77 18.25
C HIS A 99 10.46 -7.03 18.39
N SER A 100 11.12 -7.44 17.31
CA SER A 100 11.98 -8.63 17.28
C SER A 100 13.18 -8.48 18.20
N VAL A 101 13.76 -7.29 18.33
CA VAL A 101 14.84 -7.05 19.29
C VAL A 101 14.36 -7.35 20.70
N TYR A 102 13.27 -6.73 21.15
CA TYR A 102 12.81 -6.93 22.53
C TYR A 102 12.29 -8.33 22.82
N TYR A 103 11.59 -8.93 21.85
CA TYR A 103 11.03 -10.28 22.01
C TYR A 103 12.11 -11.35 22.20
N ASN A 104 13.28 -11.18 21.57
CA ASN A 104 14.37 -12.16 21.61
C ASN A 104 15.32 -11.98 22.80
N LEU A 105 15.20 -10.90 23.58
CA LEU A 105 16.04 -10.70 24.77
C LEU A 105 15.56 -11.59 25.92
N ASN A 106 16.51 -12.16 26.65
CA ASN A 106 16.19 -12.74 27.95
C ASN A 106 16.07 -11.64 29.03
N ASN A 107 15.50 -12.01 30.19
CA ASN A 107 15.25 -11.07 31.29
C ASN A 107 16.51 -10.33 31.76
N TYR A 108 17.67 -10.98 31.72
CA TYR A 108 18.94 -10.38 32.13
C TYR A 108 19.41 -9.32 31.13
N GLU A 109 19.41 -9.65 29.84
CA GLU A 109 19.80 -8.73 28.77
C GLU A 109 18.87 -7.52 28.69
N PHE A 110 17.56 -7.73 28.83
CA PHE A 110 16.58 -6.66 28.89
C PHE A 110 16.86 -5.72 30.07
N SER A 111 17.08 -6.28 31.27
CA SER A 111 17.40 -5.49 32.47
C SER A 111 18.68 -4.66 32.28
N GLN A 112 19.71 -5.21 31.63
CA GLN A 112 20.94 -4.48 31.33
C GLN A 112 20.71 -3.29 30.39
N ILE A 113 19.86 -3.43 29.38
CA ILE A 113 19.57 -2.33 28.43
C ILE A 113 18.83 -1.19 29.14
N ILE A 114 17.86 -1.52 30.01
CA ILE A 114 17.07 -0.55 30.78
C ILE A 114 17.95 0.16 31.81
N GLN A 115 18.69 -0.59 32.64
CA GLN A 115 19.52 -0.02 33.70
C GLN A 115 20.63 0.88 33.17
N ASN A 116 21.15 0.59 31.98
CA ASN A 116 22.21 1.38 31.36
C ASN A 116 21.68 2.54 30.49
N ASN A 117 20.37 2.80 30.44
CA ASN A 117 19.73 3.81 29.58
C ASN A 117 20.14 3.69 28.09
N LYS A 118 20.31 2.47 27.59
CA LYS A 118 20.77 2.20 26.20
C LYS A 118 19.63 1.99 25.20
N VAL A 119 18.38 2.14 25.65
CA VAL A 119 17.16 1.91 24.85
C VAL A 119 17.16 2.69 23.54
N THR A 120 17.43 3.98 23.59
CA THR A 120 17.45 4.85 22.39
C THR A 120 18.50 4.41 21.39
N LYS A 121 19.73 4.16 21.85
CA LYS A 121 20.82 3.70 20.99
C LYS A 121 20.50 2.36 20.29
N VAL A 122 19.91 1.41 21.02
CA VAL A 122 19.52 0.11 20.46
C VAL A 122 18.43 0.28 19.40
N ILE A 123 17.47 1.19 19.60
CA ILE A 123 16.43 1.47 18.61
C ILE A 123 17.01 2.19 17.37
N ASP A 124 17.91 3.16 17.58
CA ASP A 124 18.55 3.92 16.50
C ASP A 124 19.38 3.01 15.57
N ASP A 125 20.07 2.02 16.14
CA ASP A 125 20.84 1.02 15.38
C ASP A 125 19.93 0.12 14.50
N VAL A 126 18.66 -0.06 14.91
CA VAL A 126 17.70 -0.97 14.28
C VAL A 126 16.83 -0.26 13.24
N ILE A 127 16.65 1.06 13.34
CA ILE A 127 15.93 1.85 12.33
C ILE A 127 16.83 2.95 11.71
N PRO A 128 17.86 2.60 10.92
CA PRO A 128 18.76 3.59 10.30
C PRO A 128 18.06 4.55 9.32
N MET A 129 16.86 4.19 8.86
CA MET A 129 16.11 4.96 7.88
C MET A 129 15.35 6.16 8.45
N LEU A 130 15.04 6.19 9.76
CA LEU A 130 14.36 7.34 10.38
C LEU A 130 15.34 8.44 10.78
N THR A 131 16.59 8.10 11.08
CA THR A 131 17.63 9.04 11.51
C THR A 131 18.15 9.89 10.35
N LYS A 132 18.29 9.34 9.14
CA LYS A 132 18.85 10.06 7.97
C LYS A 132 18.00 11.19 7.41
N SER A 133 16.70 11.23 7.69
CA SER A 133 15.79 12.30 7.25
C SER A 133 15.88 13.58 8.09
N SER A 134 16.58 13.55 9.22
CA SER A 134 16.75 14.69 10.14
C SER A 134 17.87 15.63 9.69
N ASP A 135 18.80 15.16 8.85
CA ASP A 135 20.05 15.87 8.52
C ASP A 135 20.06 16.50 7.11
N GLN A 136 18.91 16.56 6.42
CA GLN A 136 18.80 17.17 5.08
C GLN A 136 17.91 18.42 5.01
N ASN A 137 17.52 19.01 6.13
CA ASN A 137 16.87 20.33 6.16
C ASN A 137 17.37 21.17 7.34
N ILE A 138 18.65 21.57 7.30
CA ILE A 138 19.15 22.80 7.94
C ILE A 138 20.15 23.44 6.97
#